data_AF-A0A0C2MYJ6-F1
#
_entry.id   AF-A0A0C2MYJ6-F1
#
_cell.length_a   1.000
_cell.length_b   1.000
_cell.length_c   1.000
_cell.angle_alpha   90.00
_cell.angle_beta   90.00
_cell.angle_gamma   90.00
#
_symmetry.space_group_name_H-M   'P 1'
#
loop_
_entity.id
_entity.type
_entity.pdbx_description
1 polymer ?
#
loop_
_entity_poly.entity_id
_entity_poly.type
_entity_poly.pdbx_seq_one_letter_code
_entity_poly.pdbx_strand_id
1 'polypeptide(L)'
;MLNPIRIFVSSLLIRMCLTLGHGRFSTSKEGDAEFMLKLMSCLLERDASLCTVVPLDDMLSYCVRSSVDPNAKVQVDPQALTELRDEFVKERQRKEVTSLHDAIVLSILDEISAHSSLVALYPDAWQKIFMSVAKKSDLTYPQHYTVFCHASHILSQGSIWLYMINGTFLNNVVFNYDLKLLIDAGEKADKNATEFASHRSLGGKIAILNFLLKRNALERDGLEGPLHTFLSRILIHDLPHEEPVIQNIRVFIEHAQERIALVASQKTVEKIEDLGLQPLFDPIQKYFNDGEPARAGTHRMHSGHLRSHAYIPIESL
;
A
#
# COMPACT_ATOMS: atom_id res chain seq x y z
N MET A 1 -7.36 -10.13 62.99
CA MET A 1 -6.19 -10.87 62.47
C MET A 1 -6.40 -11.12 60.99
N LEU A 2 -5.66 -10.41 60.13
CA LEU A 2 -5.79 -10.51 58.67
C LEU A 2 -4.98 -11.71 58.17
N ASN A 3 -5.61 -12.54 57.35
CA ASN A 3 -5.09 -13.82 56.89
C ASN A 3 -3.88 -13.62 55.94
N PRO A 4 -2.68 -14.15 56.25
CA PRO A 4 -1.45 -13.93 55.48
C PRO A 4 -1.54 -14.41 54.02
N ILE A 5 -2.47 -15.31 53.70
CA ILE A 5 -2.71 -15.81 52.34
C ILE A 5 -3.34 -14.71 51.44
N ARG A 6 -4.15 -13.80 51.99
CA ARG A 6 -4.73 -12.69 51.20
C ARG A 6 -3.68 -11.65 50.79
N ILE A 7 -2.67 -11.41 51.63
CA ILE A 7 -1.60 -10.45 51.32
C ILE A 7 -0.70 -10.98 50.21
N PHE A 8 -0.48 -12.31 50.15
CA PHE A 8 0.35 -12.94 49.11
C PHE A 8 -0.33 -13.00 47.74
N VAL A 9 -1.64 -13.24 47.69
CA VAL A 9 -2.40 -13.23 46.43
C VAL A 9 -2.54 -11.81 45.89
N SER A 10 -2.71 -10.82 46.76
CA SER A 10 -2.70 -9.41 46.36
C SER A 10 -1.33 -8.93 45.86
N SER A 11 -0.22 -9.38 46.47
CA SER A 11 1.12 -9.00 46.00
C SER A 11 1.54 -9.71 44.71
N LEU A 12 1.08 -10.94 44.47
CA LEU A 12 1.27 -11.63 43.19
C LEU A 12 0.42 -11.01 42.07
N LEU A 13 -0.83 -10.64 42.35
CA LEU A 13 -1.70 -9.98 41.37
C LEU A 13 -1.26 -8.54 41.06
N ILE A 14 -0.71 -7.81 42.04
CA ILE A 14 -0.10 -6.49 41.82
C ILE A 14 1.21 -6.63 41.01
N ARG A 15 2.00 -7.69 41.22
CA ARG A 15 3.18 -7.97 40.38
C ARG A 15 2.83 -8.43 38.97
N MET A 16 1.75 -9.20 38.79
CA MET A 16 1.27 -9.62 37.46
C MET A 16 0.53 -8.50 36.70
N CYS A 17 -0.01 -7.49 37.39
CA CYS A 17 -0.53 -6.28 36.73
C CYS A 17 0.56 -5.21 36.46
N LEU A 18 1.80 -5.42 36.94
CA LEU A 18 2.93 -4.51 36.73
C LEU A 18 4.01 -5.06 35.78
N THR A 19 3.77 -6.22 35.17
CA THR A 19 4.65 -6.79 34.15
C THR A 19 3.91 -6.84 32.83
N LEU A 20 4.49 -6.17 31.83
CA LEU A 20 4.19 -6.15 30.39
C LEU A 20 3.41 -4.92 29.91
N GLY A 21 4.14 -3.96 29.34
CA GLY A 21 3.59 -3.07 28.31
C GLY A 21 4.11 -1.64 28.32
N HIS A 22 4.08 -0.98 29.47
CA HIS A 22 4.13 0.48 29.55
C HIS A 22 5.27 1.00 30.42
N GLY A 23 6.00 2.00 29.90
CA GLY A 23 6.93 2.79 30.69
C GLY A 23 8.23 2.11 31.17
N ARG A 24 8.67 1.02 30.54
CA ARG A 24 9.87 0.26 30.96
C ARG A 24 11.17 1.07 30.96
N PHE A 25 11.25 2.07 30.08
CA PHE A 25 12.35 3.03 29.98
C PHE A 25 11.90 4.46 30.34
N SER A 26 10.71 4.63 30.92
CA SER A 26 10.07 5.94 31.12
C SER A 26 10.81 6.79 32.16
N THR A 27 11.52 7.78 31.63
CA THR A 27 12.04 8.95 32.35
C THR A 27 11.73 10.27 31.62
N SER A 28 11.02 10.23 30.49
CA SER A 28 10.63 11.45 29.78
C SER A 28 9.27 11.97 30.30
N LYS A 29 9.15 13.29 30.46
CA LYS A 29 7.86 13.98 30.71
C LYS A 29 6.88 13.89 29.53
N GLU A 30 7.31 13.21 28.47
CA GLU A 30 6.85 13.30 27.08
C GLU A 30 6.05 12.05 26.65
N GLY A 31 6.09 10.97 27.44
CA GLY A 31 5.29 9.76 27.21
C GLY A 31 5.94 8.71 26.30
N ASP A 32 5.38 7.50 26.29
CA ASP A 32 5.94 6.31 25.61
C ASP A 32 6.05 6.48 24.09
N ALA A 33 5.10 7.19 23.47
CA ALA A 33 5.11 7.47 22.03
C ALA A 33 6.30 8.35 21.62
N GLU A 34 6.60 9.41 22.36
CA GLU A 34 7.71 10.31 22.06
C GLU A 34 9.07 9.63 22.29
N PHE A 35 9.17 8.79 23.32
CA PHE A 35 10.34 7.93 23.52
C PHE A 35 10.56 7.00 22.33
N MET A 36 9.51 6.28 21.90
CA MET A 36 9.61 5.35 20.78
C MET A 36 9.90 6.05 19.46
N LEU A 37 9.37 7.26 19.23
CA LEU A 37 9.68 8.08 18.06
C LEU A 37 11.18 8.42 17.99
N LYS A 38 11.77 8.85 19.11
CA LYS A 38 13.20 9.14 19.24
C LYS A 38 14.05 7.88 19.04
N LEU A 39 13.63 6.77 19.63
CA LEU A 39 14.30 5.48 19.50
C LEU A 39 14.34 5.02 18.03
N MET A 40 13.20 5.04 17.34
CA MET A 40 13.11 4.65 15.94
C MET A 40 13.91 5.59 15.03
N SER A 41 13.89 6.89 15.29
CA SER A 41 14.67 7.86 14.52
C SER A 41 16.17 7.58 14.63
N CYS A 42 16.69 7.36 15.86
CA CYS A 42 18.09 7.00 16.07
C CYS A 42 18.47 5.66 15.40
N LEU A 43 17.58 4.66 15.47
CA LEU A 43 17.83 3.36 14.85
C LEU A 43 17.85 3.48 13.32
N LEU A 44 16.93 4.26 12.74
CA LEU A 44 16.85 4.49 11.29
C LEU A 44 18.08 5.23 10.74
N GLU A 45 18.61 6.21 11.48
CA GLU A 45 19.85 6.91 11.13
C GLU A 45 21.07 5.97 11.08
N ARG A 46 21.04 4.90 11.88
CA ARG A 46 22.13 3.93 11.96
C ARG A 46 21.96 2.75 11.01
N ASP A 47 20.72 2.36 10.75
CA ASP A 47 20.37 1.25 9.88
C ASP A 47 19.06 1.54 9.13
N ALA A 48 19.19 1.91 7.86
CA ALA A 48 18.05 2.12 6.95
C ALA A 48 17.20 0.85 6.75
N SER A 49 17.73 -0.33 7.11
CA SER A 49 17.09 -1.63 6.98
C SER A 49 16.37 -2.09 8.25
N LEU A 50 16.15 -1.20 9.23
CA LEU A 50 15.53 -1.46 10.53
C LEU A 50 14.30 -2.38 10.51
N CYS A 51 13.44 -2.30 9.51
CA CYS A 51 12.24 -3.15 9.42
C CYS A 51 12.48 -4.55 8.85
N THR A 52 13.64 -4.76 8.23
CA THR A 52 14.06 -6.03 7.63
C THR A 52 15.13 -6.74 8.46
N VAL A 53 15.95 -5.97 9.19
CA VAL A 53 17.03 -6.47 10.05
C VAL A 53 16.74 -6.08 11.50
N VAL A 54 16.88 -7.05 12.40
CA VAL A 54 16.65 -6.81 13.83
C VAL A 54 17.81 -5.99 14.38
N PRO A 55 17.55 -4.91 15.14
CA PRO A 55 18.59 -4.15 15.82
C PRO A 55 19.53 -5.03 16.63
N LEU A 56 20.84 -4.82 16.48
CA LEU A 56 21.83 -5.38 17.39
C LEU A 56 21.68 -4.76 18.78
N ASP A 57 21.99 -5.52 19.84
CA ASP A 57 21.84 -5.07 21.23
C ASP A 57 22.65 -3.79 21.52
N ASP A 58 23.86 -3.68 20.97
CA ASP A 58 24.70 -2.50 21.15
C ASP A 58 24.08 -1.25 20.50
N MET A 59 23.44 -1.43 19.34
CA MET A 59 22.73 -0.35 18.64
C MET A 59 21.47 0.06 19.39
N LEU A 60 20.69 -0.91 19.86
CA LEU A 60 19.50 -0.67 20.67
C LEU A 60 19.87 0.02 22.00
N SER A 61 20.92 -0.45 22.67
CA SER A 61 21.46 0.15 23.89
C SER A 61 21.85 1.61 23.69
N TYR A 62 22.59 1.91 22.61
CA TYR A 62 22.94 3.28 22.27
C TYR A 62 21.71 4.15 22.05
N CYS A 63 20.77 3.69 21.20
CA CYS A 63 19.61 4.50 20.85
C CYS A 63 18.60 4.66 21.99
N VAL A 64 18.47 3.68 22.89
CA VAL A 64 17.69 3.84 24.13
C VAL A 64 18.31 4.93 25.00
N ARG A 65 19.64 4.92 25.18
CA ARG A 65 20.34 5.95 25.97
C ARG A 65 20.23 7.35 25.36
N SER A 66 20.22 7.48 24.03
CA SER A 66 20.05 8.78 23.38
C SER A 66 18.59 9.27 23.38
N SER A 67 17.63 8.39 23.58
CA SER A 67 16.19 8.71 23.52
C SER A 67 15.58 9.07 24.87
N VAL A 68 16.32 8.87 25.97
CA VAL A 68 15.95 9.29 27.33
C VAL A 68 16.52 10.68 27.63
N ASP A 69 16.01 11.34 28.69
CA ASP A 69 16.51 12.65 29.12
C ASP A 69 18.03 12.54 29.42
N PRO A 70 18.89 13.38 28.81
CA PRO A 70 20.33 13.34 29.06
C PRO A 70 20.71 13.61 30.52
N ASN A 71 19.81 14.19 31.32
CA ASN A 71 19.98 14.38 32.76
C ASN A 71 19.50 13.18 33.59
N ALA A 72 18.73 12.26 33.00
CA ALA A 72 18.35 11.03 33.65
C ALA A 72 19.56 10.09 33.67
N LYS A 73 20.01 9.71 34.88
CA LYS A 73 20.98 8.61 35.06
C LYS A 73 20.28 7.28 34.78
N VAL A 74 19.96 7.01 33.51
CA VAL A 74 19.31 5.78 33.11
C VAL A 74 20.35 4.66 33.09
N GLN A 75 20.30 3.79 34.10
CA GLN A 75 20.89 2.46 33.96
C GLN A 75 19.98 1.65 33.06
N VAL A 76 20.39 1.49 31.81
CA VAL A 76 19.70 0.61 30.87
C VAL A 76 20.04 -0.83 31.25
N ASP A 77 19.05 -1.54 31.77
CA ASP A 77 19.16 -2.96 32.11
C ASP A 77 19.40 -3.78 30.83
N PRO A 78 20.52 -4.53 30.73
CA PRO A 78 20.78 -5.41 29.60
C PRO A 78 19.67 -6.45 29.34
N GLN A 79 19.02 -6.93 30.40
CA GLN A 79 17.92 -7.88 30.24
C GLN A 79 16.70 -7.20 29.58
N ALA A 80 16.36 -5.99 29.99
CA ALA A 80 15.27 -5.23 29.37
C ALA A 80 15.54 -4.92 27.88
N LEU A 81 16.79 -4.68 27.48
CA LEU A 81 17.17 -4.53 26.07
C LEU A 81 16.98 -5.82 25.27
N THR A 82 17.40 -6.94 25.85
CA THR A 82 17.26 -8.27 25.23
C THR A 82 15.79 -8.60 25.02
N GLU A 83 14.96 -8.35 26.04
CA GLU A 83 13.52 -8.56 25.97
C GLU A 83 12.85 -7.64 24.93
N LEU A 84 13.21 -6.35 24.88
CA LEU A 84 12.69 -5.43 23.86
C LEU A 84 13.05 -5.89 22.45
N ARG A 85 14.29 -6.32 22.22
CA ARG A 85 14.72 -6.86 20.92
C ARG A 85 13.91 -8.10 20.57
N ASP A 86 13.79 -9.05 21.50
CA ASP A 86 13.08 -10.30 21.28
C ASP A 86 11.58 -10.04 21.03
N GLU A 87 10.99 -9.02 21.65
CA GLU A 87 9.65 -8.55 21.35
C GLU A 87 9.53 -7.97 19.93
N PHE A 88 10.50 -7.15 19.47
CA PHE A 88 10.52 -6.69 18.07
C PHE A 88 10.62 -7.86 17.08
N VAL A 89 11.41 -8.89 17.40
CA VAL A 89 11.52 -10.11 16.60
C VAL A 89 10.17 -10.83 16.51
N LYS A 90 9.52 -11.03 17.65
CA LYS A 90 8.22 -11.71 17.73
C LYS A 90 7.14 -10.92 16.99
N GLU A 91 7.10 -9.61 17.17
CA GLU A 91 6.07 -8.78 16.57
C GLU A 91 6.24 -8.70 15.05
N ARG A 92 7.48 -8.70 14.52
CA ARG A 92 7.75 -8.84 13.08
C ARG A 92 7.20 -10.15 12.49
N GLN A 93 7.12 -11.21 13.30
CA GLN A 93 6.57 -12.49 12.88
C GLN A 93 5.04 -12.56 13.00
N ARG A 94 4.42 -11.61 13.71
CA ARG A 94 2.96 -11.55 13.84
C ARG A 94 2.36 -10.92 12.59
N LYS A 95 1.38 -11.64 12.05
CA LYS A 95 0.72 -11.31 10.78
C LYS A 95 -0.59 -10.54 10.96
N GLU A 96 -1.20 -10.58 12.16
CA GLU A 96 -2.65 -10.36 12.33
C GLU A 96 -3.00 -9.19 13.26
N VAL A 97 -2.29 -8.05 13.19
CA VAL A 97 -2.67 -6.87 14.00
C VAL A 97 -3.56 -5.91 13.19
N THR A 98 -4.69 -6.44 12.72
CA THR A 98 -5.58 -5.77 11.74
C THR A 98 -6.00 -4.37 12.17
N SER A 99 -6.33 -4.15 13.45
CA SER A 99 -6.75 -2.84 13.94
C SER A 99 -5.67 -1.76 13.86
N LEU A 100 -4.39 -2.14 14.01
CA LEU A 100 -3.28 -1.21 13.80
C LEU A 100 -3.05 -0.97 12.31
N HIS A 101 -3.13 -2.01 11.47
CA HIS A 101 -2.99 -1.88 10.03
C HIS A 101 -3.99 -0.86 9.45
N ASP A 102 -5.27 -0.98 9.82
CA ASP A 102 -6.31 -0.05 9.40
C ASP A 102 -6.02 1.39 9.85
N ALA A 103 -5.65 1.58 11.13
CA ALA A 103 -5.33 2.90 11.67
C ALA A 103 -4.12 3.55 10.97
N ILE A 104 -3.13 2.75 10.58
CA ILE A 104 -1.93 3.19 9.86
C ILE A 104 -2.31 3.62 8.44
N VAL A 105 -3.03 2.79 7.69
CA VAL A 105 -3.44 3.10 6.32
C VAL A 105 -4.33 4.36 6.30
N LEU A 106 -5.27 4.48 7.22
CA LEU A 106 -6.11 5.68 7.36
C LEU A 106 -5.26 6.93 7.68
N SER A 107 -4.27 6.81 8.56
CA SER A 107 -3.37 7.93 8.87
C SER A 107 -2.51 8.33 7.67
N ILE A 108 -2.08 7.37 6.84
CA ILE A 108 -1.38 7.67 5.58
C ILE A 108 -2.32 8.40 4.60
N LEU A 109 -3.56 7.94 4.45
CA LEU A 109 -4.57 8.57 3.59
C LEU A 109 -4.88 10.02 3.99
N ASP A 110 -4.93 10.29 5.29
CA ASP A 110 -5.08 11.65 5.84
C ASP A 110 -3.87 12.52 5.42
N GLU A 111 -2.65 12.00 5.56
CA GLU A 111 -1.43 12.73 5.20
C GLU A 111 -1.31 12.96 3.68
N ILE A 112 -1.67 12.00 2.83
CA ILE A 112 -1.73 12.17 1.36
C ILE A 112 -2.72 13.30 1.02
N SER A 113 -3.88 13.31 1.67
CA SER A 113 -4.90 14.34 1.43
C SER A 113 -4.42 15.73 1.84
N ALA A 114 -3.47 15.82 2.78
CA ALA A 114 -2.86 17.08 3.22
C ALA A 114 -1.65 17.51 2.37
N HIS A 115 -0.85 16.57 1.83
CA HIS A 115 0.44 16.85 1.18
C HIS A 115 0.42 16.73 -0.35
N SER A 116 -0.75 16.58 -0.99
CA SER A 116 -0.96 16.56 -2.45
C SER A 116 -0.28 15.44 -3.25
N SER A 117 0.71 14.73 -2.72
CA SER A 117 1.39 13.61 -3.38
C SER A 117 2.06 12.67 -2.38
N LEU A 118 2.19 11.38 -2.72
CA LEU A 118 2.93 10.38 -1.97
C LEU A 118 4.42 10.71 -1.91
N VAL A 119 4.98 11.27 -3.00
CA VAL A 119 6.39 11.68 -3.04
C VAL A 119 6.70 12.76 -2.00
N ALA A 120 5.77 13.68 -1.77
CA ALA A 120 5.90 14.73 -0.75
C ALA A 120 5.85 14.20 0.70
N LEU A 121 5.48 12.93 0.91
CA LEU A 121 5.46 12.31 2.23
C LEU A 121 6.85 11.82 2.69
N TYR A 122 7.82 11.65 1.80
CA TYR A 122 9.21 11.38 2.21
C TYR A 122 9.92 12.71 2.48
N PRO A 123 10.74 12.90 3.55
CA PRO A 123 11.30 11.94 4.52
C PRO A 123 10.63 11.92 5.92
N ASP A 124 9.73 12.85 6.25
CA ASP A 124 9.28 13.07 7.63
C ASP A 124 7.82 12.61 7.91
N ALA A 125 7.04 12.21 6.90
CA ALA A 125 5.63 11.88 7.12
C ALA A 125 5.43 10.67 8.03
N TRP A 126 6.38 9.72 8.06
CA TRP A 126 6.29 8.55 8.93
C TRP A 126 6.17 8.95 10.40
N GLN A 127 6.81 10.05 10.82
CA GLN A 127 6.73 10.56 12.19
C GLN A 127 5.32 11.08 12.52
N LYS A 128 4.69 11.78 11.57
CA LYS A 128 3.30 12.27 11.69
C LYS A 128 2.32 11.10 11.74
N ILE A 129 2.47 10.13 10.84
CA ILE A 129 1.66 8.91 10.80
C ILE A 129 1.79 8.17 12.13
N PHE A 130 3.02 7.96 12.60
CA PHE A 130 3.32 7.32 13.86
C PHE A 130 2.63 8.00 15.03
N MET A 131 2.79 9.32 15.16
CA MET A 131 2.18 10.08 16.26
C MET A 131 0.65 10.14 16.16
N SER A 132 0.08 10.16 14.95
CA SER A 132 -1.37 10.11 14.74
C SER A 132 -1.97 8.80 15.27
N VAL A 133 -1.33 7.66 14.95
CA VAL A 133 -1.76 6.35 15.43
C VAL A 133 -1.54 6.21 16.93
N ALA A 134 -0.36 6.60 17.43
CA ALA A 134 -0.01 6.49 18.84
C ALA A 134 -0.86 7.37 19.77
N LYS A 135 -1.41 8.49 19.28
CA LYS A 135 -2.33 9.34 20.07
C LYS A 135 -3.74 8.75 20.21
N LYS A 136 -4.13 7.87 19.29
CA LYS A 136 -5.48 7.28 19.25
C LYS A 136 -5.56 5.94 19.99
N SER A 137 -4.43 5.35 20.32
CA SER A 137 -4.32 3.99 20.84
C SER A 137 -3.31 3.95 21.97
N ASP A 138 -3.61 3.20 23.03
CA ASP A 138 -2.65 2.94 24.10
C ASP A 138 -1.70 1.81 23.67
N LEU A 139 -0.56 2.17 23.07
CA LEU A 139 0.35 1.24 22.41
C LEU A 139 1.52 0.83 23.31
N THR A 140 1.87 -0.45 23.30
CA THR A 140 3.12 -0.97 23.86
C THR A 140 4.31 -0.63 22.95
N TYR A 141 5.56 -0.71 23.45
CA TYR A 141 6.76 -0.48 22.60
C TYR A 141 6.83 -1.36 21.35
N PRO A 142 6.50 -2.67 21.39
CA PRO A 142 6.48 -3.49 20.17
C PRO A 142 5.41 -3.05 19.18
N GLN A 143 4.25 -2.59 19.64
CA GLN A 143 3.20 -2.07 18.76
C GLN A 143 3.60 -0.75 18.09
N HIS A 144 4.32 0.12 18.79
CA HIS A 144 4.91 1.32 18.17
C HIS A 144 5.90 0.95 17.07
N TYR A 145 6.74 -0.07 17.30
CA TYR A 145 7.64 -0.60 16.27
C TYR A 145 6.88 -1.13 15.05
N THR A 146 5.77 -1.86 15.26
CA THR A 146 4.87 -2.29 14.18
C THR A 146 4.30 -1.13 13.40
N VAL A 147 3.84 -0.06 14.08
CA VAL A 147 3.33 1.15 13.41
C VAL A 147 4.36 1.73 12.46
N PHE A 148 5.59 1.91 12.94
CA PHE A 148 6.70 2.43 12.13
C PHE A 148 6.98 1.54 10.91
N CYS A 149 7.14 0.23 11.13
CA CYS A 149 7.53 -0.67 10.05
C CYS A 149 6.43 -0.93 9.04
N HIS A 150 5.19 -1.02 9.49
CA HIS A 150 4.06 -1.19 8.60
C HIS A 150 3.81 0.08 7.78
N ALA A 151 3.87 1.27 8.39
CA ALA A 151 3.76 2.53 7.65
C ALA A 151 4.83 2.64 6.56
N SER A 152 6.09 2.33 6.90
CA SER A 152 7.22 2.32 5.97
C SER A 152 7.00 1.35 4.81
N HIS A 153 6.49 0.15 5.09
CA HIS A 153 6.15 -0.84 4.08
C HIS A 153 5.04 -0.35 3.15
N ILE A 154 3.91 0.15 3.68
CA ILE A 154 2.80 0.67 2.87
C ILE A 154 3.24 1.82 1.95
N LEU A 155 4.00 2.78 2.47
CA LEU A 155 4.55 3.90 1.68
C LEU A 155 5.48 3.40 0.55
N SER A 156 6.35 2.43 0.86
CA SER A 156 7.22 1.78 -0.13
C SER A 156 6.41 1.06 -1.21
N GLN A 157 5.34 0.34 -0.83
CA GLN A 157 4.44 -0.30 -1.78
C GLN A 157 3.79 0.73 -2.71
N GLY A 158 3.25 1.83 -2.17
CA GLY A 158 2.68 2.92 -2.97
C GLY A 158 3.69 3.49 -3.99
N SER A 159 4.94 3.65 -3.58
CA SER A 159 6.02 4.13 -4.46
C SER A 159 6.32 3.15 -5.60
N ILE A 160 6.34 1.84 -5.30
CA ILE A 160 6.49 0.79 -6.31
C ILE A 160 5.32 0.83 -7.30
N TRP A 161 4.10 1.19 -6.86
CA TRP A 161 2.94 1.25 -7.76
C TRP A 161 3.03 2.40 -8.72
N LEU A 162 3.38 3.58 -8.22
CA LEU A 162 3.63 4.74 -9.06
C LEU A 162 4.73 4.43 -10.07
N TYR A 163 5.81 3.79 -9.63
CA TYR A 163 6.86 3.35 -10.54
C TYR A 163 6.38 2.32 -11.57
N MET A 164 5.58 1.33 -11.16
CA MET A 164 5.02 0.33 -12.09
C MET A 164 4.07 0.98 -13.09
N ILE A 165 3.17 1.86 -12.66
CA ILE A 165 2.19 2.50 -13.55
C ILE A 165 2.91 3.45 -14.51
N ASN A 166 3.83 4.27 -13.99
CA ASN A 166 4.66 5.14 -14.83
C ASN A 166 5.57 4.32 -15.76
N GLY A 167 6.20 3.25 -15.28
CA GLY A 167 7.13 2.44 -16.07
C GLY A 167 6.44 1.57 -17.13
N THR A 168 5.34 0.92 -16.76
CA THR A 168 4.63 -0.05 -17.59
C THR A 168 3.70 0.61 -18.59
N PHE A 169 3.04 1.72 -18.25
CA PHE A 169 2.15 2.42 -19.16
C PHE A 169 2.78 3.69 -19.76
N LEU A 170 3.34 4.59 -18.95
CA LEU A 170 3.88 5.86 -19.48
C LEU A 170 5.20 5.66 -20.22
N ASN A 171 6.20 4.98 -19.64
CA ASN A 171 7.50 4.85 -20.27
C ASN A 171 7.48 3.86 -21.45
N ASN A 172 6.69 2.80 -21.37
CA ASN A 172 6.68 1.76 -22.40
C ASN A 172 5.68 1.97 -23.54
N VAL A 173 4.60 2.73 -23.33
CA VAL A 173 3.60 3.01 -24.37
C VAL A 173 3.62 4.48 -24.79
N VAL A 174 3.75 5.43 -23.84
CA VAL A 174 3.75 6.87 -24.14
C VAL A 174 5.13 7.37 -24.60
N PHE A 175 6.24 6.96 -23.95
CA PHE A 175 7.58 7.42 -24.33
C PHE A 175 8.17 6.69 -25.54
N ASN A 176 7.96 5.38 -25.68
CA ASN A 176 8.58 4.61 -26.76
C ASN A 176 7.87 4.75 -28.11
N TYR A 177 6.61 5.15 -28.11
CA TYR A 177 5.88 5.37 -29.35
C TYR A 177 5.42 6.80 -29.54
N ASP A 178 5.40 7.69 -28.53
CA ASP A 178 4.58 8.91 -28.60
C ASP A 178 3.11 8.49 -28.83
N LEU A 179 2.20 8.88 -27.94
CA LEU A 179 0.77 8.58 -28.11
C LEU A 179 0.29 8.93 -29.54
N LYS A 180 0.91 9.96 -30.13
CA LYS A 180 0.73 10.36 -31.51
C LYS A 180 1.14 9.31 -32.55
N LEU A 181 2.30 8.64 -32.45
CA LEU A 181 2.64 7.61 -33.46
C LEU A 181 1.76 6.36 -33.31
N LEU A 182 1.28 6.07 -32.10
CA LEU A 182 0.31 4.99 -31.88
C LEU A 182 -1.03 5.29 -32.56
N ILE A 183 -1.51 6.53 -32.42
CA ILE A 183 -2.73 7.02 -33.09
C ILE A 183 -2.52 7.00 -34.62
N ASP A 184 -1.42 7.59 -35.11
CA ASP A 184 -1.08 7.60 -36.54
C ASP A 184 -0.98 6.17 -37.12
N ALA A 185 -0.42 5.22 -36.36
CA ALA A 185 -0.33 3.82 -36.76
C ALA A 185 -1.72 3.16 -36.84
N GLY A 186 -2.61 3.47 -35.90
CA GLY A 186 -4.01 3.07 -35.95
C GLY A 186 -4.75 3.63 -37.17
N GLU A 187 -4.63 4.94 -37.42
CA GLU A 187 -5.23 5.62 -38.57
C GLU A 187 -4.71 5.09 -39.92
N LYS A 188 -3.41 4.75 -39.98
CA LYS A 188 -2.77 4.17 -41.17
C LYS A 188 -2.95 2.65 -41.28
N ALA A 189 -3.65 2.03 -40.32
CA ALA A 189 -3.84 0.58 -40.23
C ALA A 189 -2.53 -0.23 -40.25
N ASP A 190 -1.46 0.27 -39.61
CA ASP A 190 -0.21 -0.44 -39.44
C ASP A 190 -0.37 -1.59 -38.44
N LYS A 191 -0.63 -2.79 -38.98
CA LYS A 191 -0.85 -4.01 -38.18
C LYS A 191 0.32 -4.35 -37.26
N ASN A 192 1.56 -4.16 -37.69
CA ASN A 192 2.72 -4.56 -36.89
C ASN A 192 2.90 -3.64 -35.67
N ALA A 193 2.72 -2.33 -35.87
CA ALA A 193 2.80 -1.36 -34.78
C ALA A 193 1.66 -1.55 -33.77
N THR A 194 0.43 -1.74 -34.27
CA THR A 194 -0.76 -1.95 -33.43
C THR A 194 -0.73 -3.27 -32.66
N GLU A 195 -0.29 -4.37 -33.27
CA GLU A 195 -0.11 -5.67 -32.60
C GLU A 195 0.96 -5.59 -31.50
N PHE A 196 2.10 -4.96 -31.78
CA PHE A 196 3.17 -4.80 -30.80
C PHE A 196 2.72 -3.96 -29.59
N ALA A 197 2.02 -2.84 -29.83
CA ALA A 197 1.50 -1.99 -28.78
C ALA A 197 0.43 -2.71 -27.94
N SER A 198 -0.45 -3.48 -28.58
CA SER A 198 -1.46 -4.31 -27.91
C SER A 198 -0.82 -5.39 -27.03
N HIS A 199 0.22 -6.07 -27.51
CA HIS A 199 0.94 -7.07 -26.72
C HIS A 199 1.61 -6.47 -25.47
N ARG A 200 2.21 -5.28 -25.60
CA ARG A 200 2.77 -4.57 -24.43
C ARG A 200 1.71 -4.10 -23.45
N SER A 201 0.60 -3.55 -23.94
CA SER A 201 -0.54 -3.15 -23.09
C SER A 201 -1.07 -4.34 -22.29
N LEU A 202 -1.23 -5.50 -22.95
CA LEU A 202 -1.68 -6.73 -22.32
C LEU A 202 -0.74 -7.17 -21.18
N GLY A 203 0.57 -7.15 -21.39
CA GLY A 203 1.55 -7.45 -20.35
C GLY A 203 1.42 -6.52 -19.14
N GLY A 204 1.18 -5.22 -19.38
CA GLY A 204 0.99 -4.24 -18.32
C GLY A 204 -0.31 -4.42 -17.54
N LYS A 205 -1.40 -4.67 -18.27
CA LYS A 205 -2.71 -5.05 -17.69
C LYS A 205 -2.57 -6.26 -16.77
N ILE A 206 -1.93 -7.34 -17.23
CA ILE A 206 -1.71 -8.55 -16.44
C ILE A 206 -0.91 -8.25 -15.16
N ALA A 207 0.14 -7.43 -15.26
CA ALA A 207 0.95 -7.04 -14.11
C ALA A 207 0.12 -6.31 -13.05
N ILE A 208 -0.72 -5.34 -13.44
CA ILE A 208 -1.62 -4.64 -12.51
C ILE A 208 -2.64 -5.60 -11.88
N LEU A 209 -3.25 -6.49 -12.66
CA LEU A 209 -4.26 -7.40 -12.14
C LEU A 209 -3.69 -8.38 -11.12
N ASN A 210 -2.57 -9.03 -11.43
CA ASN A 210 -1.87 -9.90 -10.47
C ASN A 210 -1.51 -9.15 -9.19
N PHE A 211 -1.11 -7.89 -9.35
CA PHE A 211 -0.77 -7.04 -8.25
C PHE A 211 -2.01 -6.73 -7.37
N LEU A 212 -3.13 -6.31 -7.96
CA LEU A 212 -4.39 -6.05 -7.27
C LEU A 212 -4.93 -7.28 -6.56
N LEU A 213 -4.84 -8.45 -7.19
CA LEU A 213 -5.24 -9.75 -6.61
C LEU A 213 -4.43 -10.09 -5.36
N LYS A 214 -3.10 -9.91 -5.43
CA LYS A 214 -2.23 -10.10 -4.26
C LYS A 214 -2.64 -9.19 -3.12
N ARG A 215 -3.00 -7.93 -3.39
CA ARG A 215 -3.42 -6.98 -2.34
C ARG A 215 -4.77 -7.31 -1.75
N ASN A 216 -5.73 -7.69 -2.59
CA ASN A 216 -7.02 -8.17 -2.12
C ASN A 216 -6.86 -9.36 -1.16
N ALA A 217 -5.95 -10.30 -1.46
CA ALA A 217 -5.66 -11.41 -0.56
C ALA A 217 -5.07 -10.93 0.78
N LEU A 218 -4.11 -10.01 0.76
CA LEU A 218 -3.49 -9.45 1.98
C LEU A 218 -4.49 -8.65 2.83
N GLU A 219 -5.39 -7.88 2.20
CA GLU A 219 -6.46 -7.15 2.88
C GLU A 219 -7.50 -8.10 3.49
N ARG A 220 -7.99 -9.07 2.70
CA ARG A 220 -8.92 -10.12 3.17
C ARG A 220 -8.37 -10.91 4.36
N ASP A 221 -7.09 -11.24 4.32
CA ASP A 221 -6.42 -12.01 5.36
C ASP A 221 -5.99 -11.13 6.56
N GLY A 222 -6.34 -9.84 6.55
CA GLY A 222 -6.08 -8.90 7.65
C GLY A 222 -4.62 -8.48 7.82
N LEU A 223 -3.79 -8.69 6.79
CA LEU A 223 -2.33 -8.54 6.83
C LEU A 223 -1.84 -7.13 6.53
N GLU A 224 -2.60 -6.32 5.79
CA GLU A 224 -2.11 -5.00 5.30
C GLU A 224 -3.14 -3.85 5.30
N GLY A 225 -4.27 -3.99 5.99
CA GLY A 225 -5.30 -2.94 6.08
C GLY A 225 -5.96 -2.64 4.72
N PRO A 226 -6.70 -1.52 4.58
CA PRO A 226 -7.52 -1.20 3.40
C PRO A 226 -6.71 -0.65 2.22
N LEU A 227 -5.92 -1.50 1.57
CA LEU A 227 -4.99 -1.15 0.48
C LEU A 227 -5.69 -0.69 -0.79
N HIS A 228 -6.91 -1.18 -1.06
CA HIS A 228 -7.66 -0.73 -2.22
C HIS A 228 -7.95 0.77 -2.17
N THR A 229 -8.35 1.29 -1.00
CA THR A 229 -8.62 2.72 -0.80
C THR A 229 -7.34 3.54 -0.94
N PHE A 230 -6.25 3.03 -0.38
CA PHE A 230 -4.92 3.62 -0.51
C PHE A 230 -4.48 3.78 -1.98
N LEU A 231 -4.68 2.73 -2.81
CA LEU A 231 -4.36 2.77 -4.25
C LEU A 231 -5.09 3.90 -4.94
N SER A 232 -6.42 3.91 -4.86
CA SER A 232 -7.25 4.88 -5.56
C SER A 232 -6.86 6.30 -5.19
N ARG A 233 -6.51 6.54 -3.91
CA ARG A 233 -6.07 7.86 -3.45
C ARG A 233 -4.73 8.29 -4.03
N ILE A 234 -3.73 7.40 -4.04
CA ILE A 234 -2.43 7.68 -4.67
C ILE A 234 -2.59 7.99 -6.15
N LEU A 235 -3.38 7.17 -6.87
CA LEU A 235 -3.58 7.38 -8.31
C LEU A 235 -4.15 8.74 -8.62
N ILE A 236 -5.09 9.23 -7.81
CA ILE A 236 -5.70 10.55 -7.95
C ILE A 236 -4.64 11.63 -7.79
N HIS A 237 -3.78 11.56 -6.78
CA HIS A 237 -2.88 12.66 -6.40
C HIS A 237 -1.56 12.69 -7.16
N ASP A 238 -0.96 11.53 -7.43
CA ASP A 238 0.41 11.44 -7.93
C ASP A 238 0.51 11.28 -9.45
N LEU A 239 -0.60 10.98 -10.14
CA LEU A 239 -0.61 10.86 -11.61
C LEU A 239 -1.15 12.15 -12.26
N PRO A 240 -0.58 12.59 -13.41
CA PRO A 240 -1.10 13.74 -14.15
C PRO A 240 -2.58 13.60 -14.51
N HIS A 241 -3.41 14.55 -14.09
CA HIS A 241 -4.86 14.52 -14.36
C HIS A 241 -5.22 14.84 -15.81
N GLU A 242 -4.37 15.56 -16.52
CA GLU A 242 -4.68 16.08 -17.85
C GLU A 242 -4.38 15.07 -18.97
N GLU A 243 -3.66 13.99 -18.67
CA GLU A 243 -3.27 12.99 -19.67
C GLU A 243 -4.40 11.96 -19.92
N PRO A 244 -4.98 11.88 -21.13
CA PRO A 244 -6.10 10.98 -21.43
C PRO A 244 -5.79 9.49 -21.22
N VAL A 245 -4.53 9.09 -21.39
CA VAL A 245 -4.06 7.72 -21.14
C VAL A 245 -4.10 7.40 -19.65
N ILE A 246 -3.66 8.33 -18.81
CA ILE A 246 -3.70 8.18 -17.35
C ILE A 246 -5.13 8.03 -16.86
N GLN A 247 -6.06 8.81 -17.40
CA GLN A 247 -7.47 8.69 -17.06
C GLN A 247 -8.03 7.29 -17.38
N ASN A 248 -7.67 6.69 -18.51
CA ASN A 248 -8.10 5.33 -18.81
C ASN A 248 -7.49 4.30 -17.89
N ILE A 249 -6.23 4.48 -17.49
CA ILE A 249 -5.55 3.57 -16.56
C ILE A 249 -6.25 3.63 -15.21
N ARG A 250 -6.62 4.83 -14.74
CA ARG A 250 -7.41 5.01 -13.51
C ARG A 250 -8.74 4.27 -13.60
N VAL A 251 -9.51 4.49 -14.67
CA VAL A 251 -10.79 3.79 -14.92
C VAL A 251 -10.60 2.27 -14.97
N PHE A 252 -9.54 1.79 -15.62
CA PHE A 252 -9.21 0.37 -15.66
C PHE A 252 -8.95 -0.20 -14.26
N ILE A 253 -8.16 0.50 -13.44
CA ILE A 253 -7.84 0.06 -12.07
C ILE A 253 -9.12 0.06 -11.22
N GLU A 254 -9.95 1.09 -11.30
CA GLU A 254 -11.24 1.18 -10.59
C GLU A 254 -12.15 0.00 -10.96
N HIS A 255 -12.37 -0.24 -12.26
CA HIS A 255 -13.17 -1.36 -12.73
C HIS A 255 -12.59 -2.72 -12.31
N ALA A 256 -11.27 -2.87 -12.29
CA ALA A 256 -10.61 -4.09 -11.84
C ALA A 256 -10.83 -4.32 -10.34
N GLN A 257 -10.73 -3.27 -9.51
CA GLN A 257 -11.00 -3.34 -8.07
C GLN A 257 -12.46 -3.71 -7.80
N GLU A 258 -13.41 -3.07 -8.48
CA GLU A 258 -14.84 -3.39 -8.38
C GLU A 258 -15.12 -4.84 -8.78
N ARG A 259 -14.49 -5.32 -9.86
CA ARG A 259 -14.65 -6.70 -10.31
C ARG A 259 -14.09 -7.69 -9.29
N ILE A 260 -12.91 -7.42 -8.74
CA ILE A 260 -12.31 -8.25 -7.69
C ILE A 260 -13.24 -8.32 -6.49
N ALA A 261 -13.72 -7.17 -5.99
CA ALA A 261 -14.63 -7.11 -4.84
C ALA A 261 -15.94 -7.86 -5.09
N LEU A 262 -16.55 -7.68 -6.28
CA LEU A 262 -17.77 -8.37 -6.67
C LEU A 262 -17.59 -9.89 -6.66
N VAL A 263 -16.51 -10.40 -7.25
CA VAL A 263 -16.25 -11.84 -7.31
C VAL A 263 -15.84 -12.38 -5.93
N ALA A 264 -15.07 -11.61 -5.16
CA ALA A 264 -14.67 -11.94 -3.79
C ALA A 264 -15.86 -12.12 -2.84
N SER A 265 -16.99 -11.45 -3.10
CA SER A 265 -18.23 -11.66 -2.35
C SER A 265 -18.86 -13.05 -2.54
N GLN A 266 -18.45 -13.78 -3.59
CA GLN A 266 -19.04 -15.07 -3.98
C GLN A 266 -18.05 -16.23 -3.83
N LYS A 267 -16.75 -15.98 -4.01
CA LYS A 267 -15.69 -17.00 -3.94
C LYS A 267 -14.34 -16.36 -3.65
N THR A 268 -13.39 -17.19 -3.22
CA THR A 268 -11.97 -16.80 -3.17
C THR A 268 -11.47 -16.43 -4.57
N VAL A 269 -10.77 -15.31 -4.68
CA VAL A 269 -10.15 -14.82 -5.92
C VAL A 269 -8.64 -14.80 -5.70
N GLU A 270 -7.91 -15.65 -6.43
CA GLU A 270 -6.45 -15.79 -6.30
C GLU A 270 -5.72 -15.48 -7.60
N LYS A 271 -6.39 -15.70 -8.74
CA LYS A 271 -5.80 -15.56 -10.08
C LYS A 271 -6.74 -14.82 -11.03
N ILE A 272 -6.20 -14.31 -12.13
CA ILE A 272 -6.93 -13.48 -13.10
C ILE A 272 -8.13 -14.24 -13.68
N GLU A 273 -7.99 -15.54 -13.88
CA GLU A 273 -9.03 -16.42 -14.42
C GLU A 273 -10.27 -16.47 -13.51
N ASP A 274 -10.10 -16.25 -12.20
CA ASP A 274 -11.21 -16.24 -11.25
C ASP A 274 -12.16 -15.08 -11.51
N LEU A 275 -11.69 -14.00 -12.12
CA LEU A 275 -12.46 -12.81 -12.48
C LEU A 275 -13.45 -13.07 -13.64
N GLY A 276 -13.35 -14.22 -14.32
CA GLY A 276 -14.20 -14.63 -15.43
C GLY A 276 -13.73 -14.13 -16.80
N LEU A 277 -14.24 -14.75 -17.86
CA LEU A 277 -13.82 -14.61 -19.28
C LEU A 277 -14.09 -13.23 -19.93
N GLN A 278 -14.50 -12.21 -19.18
CA GLN A 278 -14.61 -10.86 -19.71
C GLN A 278 -13.22 -10.23 -19.72
N PRO A 279 -12.65 -9.86 -20.88
CA PRO A 279 -11.41 -9.11 -20.86
C PRO A 279 -11.70 -7.78 -20.17
N LEU A 280 -11.13 -7.59 -18.97
CA LEU A 280 -11.13 -6.28 -18.33
C LEU A 280 -10.67 -5.24 -19.37
N PHE A 281 -11.33 -4.09 -19.40
CA PHE A 281 -11.05 -3.02 -20.36
C PHE A 281 -9.54 -2.79 -20.54
N ASP A 282 -9.05 -2.80 -21.77
CA ASP A 282 -7.67 -2.43 -22.07
C ASP A 282 -7.61 -0.90 -22.24
N PRO A 283 -6.88 -0.17 -21.38
CA PRO A 283 -6.88 1.29 -21.38
C PRO A 283 -6.26 1.92 -22.63
N ILE A 284 -5.59 1.12 -23.47
CA ILE A 284 -4.91 1.57 -24.69
C ILE A 284 -5.67 1.14 -25.95
N GLN A 285 -6.48 0.08 -25.90
CA GLN A 285 -7.22 -0.42 -27.08
C GLN A 285 -8.12 0.63 -27.74
N LYS A 286 -8.67 1.58 -26.96
CA LYS A 286 -9.52 2.64 -27.50
C LYS A 286 -8.81 3.53 -28.53
N TYR A 287 -7.48 3.63 -28.48
CA TYR A 287 -6.71 4.44 -29.42
C TYR A 287 -6.45 3.73 -30.76
N PHE A 288 -6.85 2.47 -30.91
CA PHE A 288 -6.73 1.70 -32.14
C PHE A 288 -8.08 1.47 -32.84
N ASN A 289 -9.18 1.52 -32.09
CA ASN A 289 -10.50 1.09 -32.56
C ASN A 289 -11.43 2.24 -33.03
N ASP A 290 -11.01 3.50 -32.95
CA ASP A 290 -11.79 4.63 -33.49
C ASP A 290 -11.64 4.78 -35.03
N GLY A 291 -11.01 3.81 -35.69
CA GLY A 291 -10.94 3.69 -37.15
C GLY A 291 -12.23 3.17 -37.79
N GLU A 292 -13.42 3.66 -37.42
CA GLU A 292 -14.44 3.79 -38.47
C GLU A 292 -13.93 4.91 -39.39
N PRO A 293 -13.55 4.62 -40.64
CA PRO A 293 -13.13 5.66 -41.54
C PRO A 293 -14.28 6.66 -41.63
N ALA A 294 -14.01 7.92 -41.31
CA ALA A 294 -14.92 9.02 -41.56
C ALA A 294 -15.44 8.86 -43.00
N ARG A 295 -16.68 8.39 -43.14
CA ARG A 295 -17.33 8.26 -44.44
C ARG A 295 -17.34 9.67 -45.00
N ALA A 296 -16.46 9.90 -45.98
CA ALA A 296 -16.46 11.08 -46.80
C ALA A 296 -17.91 11.38 -47.19
N GLY A 297 -18.36 12.58 -46.81
CA GLY A 297 -19.71 13.04 -47.07
C GLY A 297 -20.10 12.80 -48.52
N THR A 298 -20.96 11.83 -48.73
CA THR A 298 -21.80 11.77 -49.91
C THR A 298 -23.22 11.79 -49.40
N HIS A 299 -23.82 12.97 -49.45
CA HIS A 299 -25.25 13.16 -49.33
C HIS A 299 -25.95 12.22 -50.31
N ARG A 300 -26.61 11.17 -49.79
CA ARG A 300 -27.81 10.63 -50.41
C ARG A 300 -28.76 10.15 -49.31
N MET A 301 -29.86 10.90 -49.18
CA MET A 301 -31.10 10.43 -48.59
C MET A 301 -31.50 9.08 -49.20
N HIS A 302 -31.72 8.05 -48.38
CA HIS A 302 -33.06 7.47 -48.15
C HIS A 302 -33.03 6.19 -47.29
N SER A 303 -33.92 6.20 -46.28
CA SER A 303 -34.73 5.11 -45.73
C SER A 303 -34.11 3.73 -45.40
N GLY A 304 -34.20 3.37 -44.12
CA GLY A 304 -34.89 2.13 -43.75
C GLY A 304 -34.10 1.08 -42.97
N HIS A 305 -34.70 0.70 -41.83
CA HIS A 305 -34.62 -0.59 -41.12
C HIS A 305 -33.45 -0.85 -40.14
N LEU A 306 -33.80 -0.72 -38.86
CA LEU A 306 -33.29 -1.49 -37.73
C LEU A 306 -33.20 -2.99 -38.06
N ARG A 307 -32.07 -3.62 -37.73
CA ARG A 307 -32.02 -4.99 -37.19
C ARG A 307 -30.71 -5.23 -36.42
N SER A 308 -30.90 -5.63 -35.17
CA SER A 308 -29.94 -6.32 -34.30
C SER A 308 -29.37 -7.57 -34.95
N HIS A 309 -28.11 -7.93 -34.66
CA HIS A 309 -27.59 -9.27 -34.31
C HIS A 309 -26.08 -9.15 -34.07
N ALA A 310 -25.61 -9.43 -32.84
CA ALA A 310 -25.06 -10.70 -32.37
C ALA A 310 -23.60 -10.90 -32.78
N TYR A 311 -22.68 -10.72 -31.82
CA TYR A 311 -21.26 -11.06 -31.94
C TYR A 311 -21.03 -12.47 -31.36
N ILE A 312 -20.37 -13.33 -32.13
CA ILE A 312 -20.05 -14.73 -31.83
C ILE A 312 -18.61 -14.81 -31.28
N PRO A 313 -18.31 -15.65 -30.26
CA PRO A 313 -16.98 -15.74 -29.65
C PRO A 313 -16.04 -16.65 -30.45
N ILE A 314 -14.73 -16.40 -30.33
CA ILE A 314 -13.69 -17.31 -30.81
C ILE A 314 -13.02 -17.95 -29.59
N GLU A 315 -13.33 -19.23 -29.38
CA GLU A 315 -12.45 -20.18 -28.68
C GLU A 315 -11.39 -20.71 -29.65
N SER A 316 -10.29 -21.22 -29.08
CA SER A 316 -9.17 -21.99 -29.65
C SER A 316 -7.89 -21.23 -30.03
N LEU A 317 -7.02 -21.04 -29.02
CA LEU A 317 -5.65 -21.61 -28.93
C LEU A 317 -5.10 -21.46 -27.50
#